data_AF-A0A3A8SV99-F1
#
_entry.id   AF-A0A3A8SV99-F1
#
_cell.length_a   1.000
_cell.length_b   1.000
_cell.length_c   1.000
_cell.angle_alpha   90.00
_cell.angle_beta   90.00
_cell.angle_gamma   90.00
#
_symmetry.space_group_name_H-M   'P 1'
#
loop_
_entity.id
_entity.type
_entity.pdbx_description
1 polymer ?
#
loop_
_entity_poly.entity_id
_entity_poly.type
_entity_poly.pdbx_seq_one_letter_code
_entity_poly.pdbx_strand_id
1 'polypeptide(L)'
;MKKTLSSAMLLCALSLTGCGDEATQDPVDNAPKLDSQSNILAFLEGKTLVMEGDNIPSHPLSLDEDINWGSASQCFQKVSIGVGGNNFHVTSTPGTILNSTGVGQAGSTCDHAAAQNALVFDSKAVTLSNITAGGSCFEILVDYGSFKQEGRVSISSDLKKISMELYFEAKATGWHCADGAVGAKTVSVSGQAFTGNAVQVYTISG
;
A
#
# COMPACT_ATOMS: atom_id res chain seq x y z
N MET A 1 -50.85 -28.88 -18.67
CA MET A 1 -51.06 -28.14 -19.94
C MET A 1 -49.78 -27.44 -20.34
N LYS A 2 -49.39 -27.61 -21.61
CA LYS A 2 -48.43 -26.87 -22.45
C LYS A 2 -46.95 -26.77 -22.06
N LYS A 3 -46.18 -27.60 -22.78
CA LYS A 3 -44.74 -27.56 -23.08
C LYS A 3 -44.42 -26.39 -24.03
N THR A 4 -43.20 -25.86 -23.98
CA THR A 4 -42.47 -25.37 -25.16
C THR A 4 -40.97 -25.59 -24.98
N LEU A 5 -40.45 -26.56 -25.73
CA LEU A 5 -39.06 -26.71 -26.15
C LEU A 5 -38.77 -25.69 -27.26
N SER A 6 -37.55 -25.17 -27.32
CA SER A 6 -36.92 -24.79 -28.60
C SER A 6 -35.41 -24.99 -28.50
N SER A 7 -34.97 -26.09 -29.11
CA SER A 7 -33.59 -26.33 -29.54
C SER A 7 -33.16 -25.33 -30.61
N ALA A 8 -31.88 -24.99 -30.64
CA ALA A 8 -31.19 -24.64 -31.88
C ALA A 8 -29.82 -25.35 -31.87
N MET A 9 -29.78 -26.48 -32.56
CA MET A 9 -28.55 -27.10 -33.07
C MET A 9 -27.90 -26.11 -34.05
N LEU A 10 -26.61 -25.81 -33.88
CA LEU A 10 -25.79 -25.36 -35.01
C LEU A 10 -24.85 -26.50 -35.39
N LEU A 11 -24.94 -26.87 -36.67
CA LEU A 11 -24.26 -27.97 -37.33
C LEU A 11 -22.74 -27.82 -37.30
N CYS A 12 -22.08 -28.97 -37.18
CA CYS A 12 -20.67 -29.20 -37.43
C CYS A 12 -20.23 -28.79 -38.85
N ALA A 13 -19.01 -28.27 -38.95
CA ALA A 13 -18.17 -28.43 -40.14
C ALA A 13 -16.85 -29.07 -39.71
N LEU A 14 -16.74 -30.38 -39.93
CA LEU A 14 -15.47 -31.11 -39.94
C LEU A 14 -14.88 -30.99 -41.35
N SER A 15 -13.67 -30.44 -41.48
CA SER A 15 -12.56 -31.10 -42.17
C SER A 15 -11.38 -30.13 -42.31
N LEU A 16 -10.27 -30.43 -41.65
CA LEU A 16 -8.93 -30.39 -42.23
C LEU A 16 -8.02 -31.21 -41.31
N THR A 17 -7.67 -32.39 -41.79
CA THR A 17 -6.60 -33.22 -41.26
C THR A 17 -5.28 -32.48 -41.42
N GLY A 18 -4.72 -32.01 -40.31
CA GLY A 18 -3.32 -31.63 -40.17
C GLY A 18 -2.82 -32.18 -38.85
N CYS A 19 -1.99 -33.23 -38.89
CA CYS A 19 -1.10 -33.57 -37.78
C CYS A 19 -0.07 -32.44 -37.66
N GLY A 20 -0.41 -31.40 -36.92
CA GLY A 20 0.57 -30.51 -36.30
C GLY A 20 0.32 -30.61 -34.82
N ASP A 21 1.34 -30.96 -34.05
CA ASP A 21 1.38 -30.65 -32.62
C ASP A 21 1.20 -29.13 -32.51
N GLU A 22 -0.06 -28.68 -32.36
CA GLU A 22 -0.34 -27.37 -31.80
C GLU A 22 0.09 -27.48 -30.35
N ALA A 23 1.39 -27.21 -30.13
CA ALA A 23 1.87 -26.73 -28.85
C ALA A 23 0.92 -25.60 -28.48
N THR A 24 0.01 -25.90 -27.56
CA THR A 24 -0.80 -24.93 -26.84
C THR A 24 0.23 -24.05 -26.17
N GLN A 25 0.61 -22.95 -26.83
CA GLN A 25 1.44 -21.94 -26.21
C GLN A 25 0.61 -21.44 -25.03
N ASP A 26 1.02 -21.83 -23.83
CA ASP A 26 0.47 -21.27 -22.62
C ASP A 26 0.47 -19.75 -22.78
N PRO A 27 -0.64 -19.07 -22.46
CA PRO A 27 -0.71 -17.62 -22.59
C PRO A 27 0.47 -17.01 -21.82
N VAL A 28 1.33 -16.27 -22.54
CA VAL A 28 2.48 -15.60 -21.95
C VAL A 28 1.95 -14.55 -20.98
N ASP A 29 2.15 -14.79 -19.68
CA ASP A 29 1.82 -13.83 -18.64
C ASP A 29 2.77 -12.63 -18.77
N ASN A 30 2.24 -11.53 -19.29
CA ASN A 30 2.95 -10.26 -19.44
C ASN A 30 2.82 -9.38 -18.18
N ALA A 31 2.19 -9.86 -17.11
CA ALA A 31 2.11 -9.11 -15.86
C ALA A 31 3.52 -8.94 -15.24
N PRO A 32 3.80 -7.79 -14.61
CA PRO A 32 5.00 -7.61 -13.81
C PRO A 32 5.12 -8.71 -12.74
N LYS A 33 6.28 -9.35 -12.67
CA LYS A 33 6.57 -10.37 -11.64
C LYS A 33 6.95 -9.69 -10.33
N LEU A 34 6.01 -9.51 -9.41
CA LEU A 34 6.25 -8.84 -8.13
C LEU A 34 6.76 -9.79 -7.04
N ASP A 35 7.79 -10.58 -7.34
CA ASP A 35 8.31 -11.67 -6.48
C ASP A 35 9.70 -11.40 -5.88
N SER A 36 10.29 -10.24 -6.18
CA SER A 36 11.62 -9.83 -5.68
C SER A 36 11.72 -8.31 -5.52
N GLN A 37 12.67 -7.86 -4.70
CA GLN A 37 12.89 -6.43 -4.48
C GLN A 37 13.17 -5.72 -5.80
N SER A 38 14.05 -6.29 -6.64
CA SER A 38 14.40 -5.70 -7.94
C SER A 38 13.18 -5.56 -8.84
N ASN A 39 12.29 -6.54 -8.87
CA ASN A 39 11.12 -6.47 -9.74
C ASN A 39 10.06 -5.49 -9.21
N ILE A 40 9.86 -5.43 -7.89
CA ILE A 40 8.94 -4.47 -7.28
C ILE A 40 9.44 -3.04 -7.50
N LEU A 41 10.73 -2.77 -7.24
CA LEU A 41 11.30 -1.43 -7.45
C LEU A 41 11.31 -1.07 -8.94
N ALA A 42 11.61 -2.01 -9.84
CA ALA A 42 11.50 -1.76 -11.29
C ALA A 42 10.06 -1.47 -11.73
N PHE A 43 9.06 -2.13 -11.13
CA PHE A 43 7.65 -1.83 -11.39
C PHE A 43 7.27 -0.42 -10.90
N LEU A 44 7.81 0.02 -9.77
CA LEU A 44 7.49 1.32 -9.18
C LEU A 44 8.35 2.48 -9.74
N GLU A 45 9.45 2.20 -10.41
CA GLU A 45 10.38 3.22 -10.93
C GLU A 45 9.66 4.25 -11.81
N GLY A 46 9.88 5.54 -11.52
CA GLY A 46 9.26 6.67 -12.21
C GLY A 46 7.80 6.92 -11.84
N LYS A 47 7.19 6.09 -10.98
CA LYS A 47 5.81 6.25 -10.52
C LYS A 47 5.72 7.17 -9.31
N THR A 48 4.53 7.72 -9.12
CA THR A 48 4.14 8.47 -7.93
C THR A 48 3.02 7.74 -7.20
N LEU A 49 3.21 7.52 -5.90
CA LEU A 49 2.23 6.95 -4.99
C LEU A 49 1.51 8.09 -4.28
N VAL A 50 0.18 8.15 -4.31
CA VAL A 50 -0.60 9.24 -3.74
C VAL A 50 -1.63 8.75 -2.73
N MET A 51 -1.54 9.24 -1.49
CA MET A 51 -2.52 9.03 -0.42
C MET A 51 -3.22 10.35 -0.12
N GLU A 52 -4.56 10.34 -0.17
CA GLU A 52 -5.44 11.46 0.16
C GLU A 52 -6.86 10.97 0.44
N GLY A 53 -7.67 11.79 1.14
CA GLY A 53 -9.07 11.47 1.47
C GLY A 53 -9.19 10.18 2.29
N ASP A 54 -10.17 9.34 1.96
CA ASP A 54 -10.45 8.06 2.64
C ASP A 54 -9.29 7.05 2.62
N ASN A 55 -8.22 7.32 1.88
CA ASN A 55 -7.03 6.49 1.87
C ASN A 55 -6.06 6.81 3.03
N ILE A 56 -6.29 7.91 3.75
CA ILE A 56 -5.57 8.28 4.96
C ILE A 56 -6.24 7.54 6.13
N PRO A 57 -5.50 6.72 6.89
CA PRO A 57 -6.08 5.97 7.99
C PRO A 57 -6.07 6.81 9.28
N SER A 58 -6.92 6.45 10.26
CA SER A 58 -7.03 7.22 11.51
C SER A 58 -5.80 7.19 12.41
N HIS A 59 -4.91 6.22 12.24
CA HIS A 59 -3.71 6.06 13.05
C HIS A 59 -2.47 5.78 12.18
N PRO A 60 -2.08 6.71 11.28
CA PRO A 60 -0.88 6.51 10.47
C PRO A 60 0.31 6.31 11.40
N LEU A 61 1.20 5.36 11.07
CA LEU A 61 2.37 5.06 11.92
C LEU A 61 2.03 4.74 13.38
N SER A 62 0.81 4.23 13.66
CA SER A 62 0.21 3.99 14.98
C SER A 62 -0.13 5.21 15.84
N LEU A 63 0.04 6.43 15.31
CA LEU A 63 -0.30 7.65 16.04
C LEU A 63 -1.68 8.13 15.62
N ASP A 64 -2.55 8.36 16.60
CA ASP A 64 -3.86 8.99 16.38
C ASP A 64 -3.70 10.35 15.68
N GLU A 65 -4.33 10.50 14.51
CA GLU A 65 -4.25 11.70 13.68
C GLU A 65 -4.92 12.91 14.33
N ASP A 66 -5.87 12.68 15.24
CA ASP A 66 -6.58 13.73 15.99
C ASP A 66 -5.78 14.24 17.20
N ILE A 67 -4.55 13.76 17.39
CA ILE A 67 -3.66 14.23 18.46
C ILE A 67 -2.49 15.03 17.88
N ASN A 68 -2.24 16.18 18.50
CA ASN A 68 -1.05 16.97 18.23
C ASN A 68 0.19 16.29 18.81
N TRP A 69 1.01 15.67 17.97
CA TRP A 69 2.29 15.08 18.36
C TRP A 69 3.48 16.00 18.05
N GLY A 70 3.23 17.31 17.90
CA GLY A 70 4.22 18.29 17.47
C GLY A 70 4.69 17.98 16.05
N SER A 71 6.01 17.89 15.85
CA SER A 71 6.60 17.56 14.55
C SER A 71 6.31 16.13 14.08
N ALA A 72 5.81 15.25 14.94
CA ALA A 72 5.43 13.88 14.60
C ALA A 72 3.92 13.73 14.38
N SER A 73 3.16 14.83 14.27
CA SER A 73 1.72 14.77 14.01
C SER A 73 1.42 14.08 12.68
N GLN A 74 0.41 13.21 12.65
CA GLN A 74 0.03 12.43 11.48
C GLN A 74 -1.26 12.91 10.81
N CYS A 75 -1.71 14.13 11.14
CA CYS A 75 -2.82 14.79 10.47
C CYS A 75 -2.40 15.18 9.05
N PHE A 76 -2.66 14.31 8.07
CA PHE A 76 -2.26 14.51 6.68
C PHE A 76 -3.39 15.06 5.84
N GLN A 77 -3.12 16.01 4.95
CA GLN A 77 -4.05 16.35 3.87
C GLN A 77 -3.76 15.48 2.63
N LYS A 78 -2.48 15.31 2.31
CA LYS A 78 -2.00 14.52 1.18
C LYS A 78 -0.57 14.06 1.42
N VAL A 79 -0.25 12.85 0.98
CA VAL A 79 1.13 12.37 0.89
C VAL A 79 1.39 11.86 -0.53
N SER A 80 2.47 12.34 -1.14
CA SER A 80 2.96 11.87 -2.43
C SER A 80 4.36 11.27 -2.26
N ILE A 81 4.60 10.10 -2.84
CA ILE A 81 5.90 9.43 -2.84
C ILE A 81 6.33 9.26 -4.30
N GLY A 82 7.34 10.02 -4.72
CA GLY A 82 8.03 9.78 -5.98
C GLY A 82 9.03 8.64 -5.81
N VAL A 83 8.97 7.64 -6.70
CA VAL A 83 9.90 6.50 -6.68
C VAL A 83 10.91 6.65 -7.81
N GLY A 84 12.19 6.67 -7.46
CA GLY A 84 13.27 6.77 -8.45
C GLY A 84 14.62 6.35 -7.88
N GLY A 85 15.42 5.64 -8.67
CA GLY A 85 16.76 5.21 -8.28
C GLY A 85 16.78 4.41 -6.98
N ASN A 86 15.79 3.53 -6.79
CA ASN A 86 15.57 2.73 -5.56
C ASN A 86 15.37 3.56 -4.28
N ASN A 87 14.97 4.83 -4.40
CA ASN A 87 14.69 5.72 -3.28
C ASN A 87 13.29 6.33 -3.39
N PHE A 88 12.82 6.83 -2.25
CA PHE A 88 11.57 7.56 -2.11
C PHE A 88 11.85 9.04 -1.87
N HIS A 89 11.20 9.87 -2.66
CA HIS A 89 11.05 11.30 -2.42
C HIS A 89 9.63 11.56 -1.91
N VAL A 90 9.49 11.84 -0.62
CA VAL A 90 8.20 12.01 0.03
C VAL A 90 7.88 13.49 0.19
N THR A 91 6.74 13.91 -0.33
CA THR A 91 6.12 15.19 -0.04
C THR A 91 4.88 14.93 0.81
N SER A 92 4.91 15.37 2.06
CA SER A 92 3.80 15.28 3.00
C SER A 92 3.21 16.67 3.22
N THR A 93 1.96 16.87 2.83
CA THR A 93 1.20 18.07 3.13
C THR A 93 0.34 17.80 4.37
N PRO A 94 0.64 18.41 5.52
CA PRO A 94 -0.19 18.25 6.71
C PRO A 94 -1.55 18.93 6.55
N GLY A 95 -2.56 18.40 7.22
CA GLY A 95 -3.79 19.11 7.55
C GLY A 95 -3.57 20.03 8.76
N THR A 96 -4.65 20.63 9.26
CA THR A 96 -4.60 21.50 10.43
C THR A 96 -5.21 20.84 11.65
N ILE A 97 -4.47 20.81 12.76
CA ILE A 97 -4.99 20.34 14.03
C ILE A 97 -5.78 21.47 14.70
N LEU A 98 -7.07 21.24 14.91
CA LEU A 98 -7.98 22.15 15.59
C LEU A 98 -8.11 21.79 17.07
N ASN A 99 -8.40 22.78 17.91
CA ASN A 99 -8.73 22.62 19.33
C ASN A 99 -7.65 21.94 20.20
N SER A 100 -6.40 21.92 19.74
CA SER A 100 -5.31 21.33 20.51
C SER A 100 -5.08 22.07 21.83
N THR A 101 -5.06 21.32 22.93
CA THR A 101 -4.76 21.82 24.27
C THR A 101 -3.30 21.62 24.67
N GLY A 102 -2.50 20.98 23.81
CA GLY A 102 -1.09 20.69 24.04
C GLY A 102 -0.62 19.45 23.28
N VAL A 103 0.70 19.24 23.27
CA VAL A 103 1.31 18.07 22.64
C VAL A 103 0.94 16.79 23.42
N GLY A 104 0.51 15.75 22.71
CA GLY A 104 0.12 14.45 23.24
C GLY A 104 -1.19 14.47 24.03
N GLN A 105 -1.94 15.58 24.01
CA GLN A 105 -3.23 15.69 24.68
C GLN A 105 -4.38 15.32 23.74
N ALA A 106 -5.33 14.56 24.27
CA ALA A 106 -6.56 14.22 23.56
C ALA A 106 -7.48 15.46 23.38
N GLY A 107 -8.44 15.34 22.48
CA GLY A 107 -9.48 16.36 22.25
C GLY A 107 -9.16 17.37 21.15
N SER A 108 -8.10 17.15 20.37
CA SER A 108 -7.92 17.87 19.10
C SER A 108 -8.70 17.17 17.98
N THR A 109 -8.74 17.77 16.80
CA THR A 109 -9.33 17.15 15.60
C THR A 109 -8.49 17.51 14.40
N CYS A 110 -8.20 16.54 13.54
CA CYS A 110 -7.54 16.76 12.27
C CYS A 110 -8.52 17.32 11.23
N ASP A 111 -8.23 18.51 10.72
CA ASP A 111 -8.89 19.08 9.54
C ASP A 111 -8.05 18.82 8.30
N HIS A 112 -8.41 17.77 7.57
CA HIS A 112 -7.78 17.38 6.30
C HIS A 112 -8.03 18.38 5.16
N ALA A 113 -9.03 19.27 5.26
CA ALA A 113 -9.31 20.27 4.24
C ALA A 113 -8.45 21.53 4.40
N ALA A 114 -7.95 21.80 5.60
CA ALA A 114 -7.10 22.93 5.92
C ALA A 114 -5.61 22.59 5.80
N ALA A 115 -5.11 22.57 4.56
CA ALA A 115 -3.71 22.25 4.26
C ALA A 115 -2.69 23.24 4.87
N GLN A 116 -1.55 22.71 5.30
CA GLN A 116 -0.38 23.46 5.75
C GLN A 116 0.77 23.37 4.73
N ASN A 117 1.91 23.99 5.06
CA ASN A 117 3.11 23.91 4.24
C ASN A 117 3.61 22.46 4.16
N ALA A 118 3.93 22.03 2.94
CA ALA A 118 4.47 20.69 2.72
C ALA A 118 5.84 20.51 3.37
N LEU A 119 6.05 19.31 3.89
CA LEU A 119 7.32 18.79 4.38
C LEU A 119 7.87 17.80 3.36
N VAL A 120 9.20 17.76 3.22
CA VAL A 120 9.88 16.92 2.24
C VAL A 120 10.89 16.02 2.95
N PHE A 121 10.89 14.74 2.60
CA PHE A 121 11.80 13.73 3.13
C PHE A 121 12.34 12.86 1.99
N ASP A 122 13.65 12.75 1.90
CA ASP A 122 14.31 11.84 0.96
C ASP A 122 14.82 10.61 1.71
N SER A 123 14.47 9.42 1.24
CA SER A 123 15.07 8.21 1.77
C SER A 123 16.55 8.14 1.42
N LYS A 124 17.33 7.56 2.32
CA LYS A 124 18.71 7.11 2.09
C LYS A 124 18.75 5.67 1.59
N ALA A 125 17.77 4.87 1.97
CA ALA A 125 17.61 3.50 1.53
C ALA A 125 16.16 3.03 1.63
N VAL A 126 15.76 2.18 0.68
CA VAL A 126 14.52 1.39 0.73
C VAL A 126 14.90 -0.07 0.60
N THR A 127 14.55 -0.89 1.60
CA THR A 127 14.81 -2.33 1.62
C THR A 127 13.49 -3.09 1.64
N LEU A 128 13.33 -4.06 0.75
CA LEU A 128 12.18 -4.94 0.66
C LEU A 128 12.61 -6.37 0.98
N SER A 129 11.84 -7.08 1.80
CA SER A 129 12.17 -8.45 2.20
C SER A 129 10.91 -9.30 2.39
N ASN A 130 11.09 -10.62 2.60
CA ASN A 130 9.99 -11.56 2.86
C ASN A 130 8.84 -11.46 1.84
N ILE A 131 9.19 -11.32 0.56
CA ILE A 131 8.26 -11.04 -0.54
C ILE A 131 7.48 -12.30 -0.90
N THR A 132 6.16 -12.22 -0.81
CA THR A 132 5.26 -13.28 -1.28
C THR A 132 4.97 -13.11 -2.77
N ALA A 133 4.54 -14.20 -3.42
CA ALA A 133 4.22 -14.19 -4.84
C ALA A 133 3.19 -13.11 -5.18
N GLY A 134 3.43 -12.43 -6.31
CA GLY A 134 2.55 -11.41 -6.85
C GLY A 134 2.48 -10.11 -6.02
N GLY A 135 3.42 -9.88 -5.10
CA GLY A 135 3.44 -8.67 -4.27
C GLY A 135 2.26 -8.59 -3.29
N SER A 136 1.67 -9.74 -2.97
CA SER A 136 0.49 -9.84 -2.09
C SER A 136 0.82 -9.47 -0.63
N CYS A 137 2.07 -9.64 -0.22
CA CYS A 137 2.66 -9.08 0.99
C CYS A 137 4.19 -9.03 0.85
N PHE A 138 4.82 -7.95 1.30
CA PHE A 138 6.25 -7.88 1.52
C PHE A 138 6.57 -6.92 2.65
N GLU A 139 7.72 -7.10 3.28
CA GLU A 139 8.17 -6.23 4.35
C GLU A 139 9.02 -5.09 3.77
N ILE A 140 8.87 -3.91 4.34
CA ILE A 140 9.60 -2.71 3.93
C ILE A 140 10.31 -2.10 5.12
N LEU A 141 11.52 -1.61 4.89
CA LEU A 141 12.24 -0.69 5.75
C LEU A 141 12.65 0.52 4.90
N VAL A 142 12.21 1.71 5.30
CA VAL A 142 12.60 2.98 4.69
C VAL A 142 13.41 3.79 5.69
N ASP A 143 14.63 4.14 5.31
CA ASP A 143 15.53 4.94 6.12
C ASP A 143 15.59 6.38 5.59
N TYR A 144 15.19 7.37 6.40
CA TYR A 144 15.25 8.80 6.06
C TYR A 144 16.45 9.51 6.73
N GLY A 145 17.35 8.76 7.36
CA GLY A 145 18.53 9.23 8.09
C GLY A 145 18.24 9.69 9.51
N SER A 146 17.21 10.51 9.73
CA SER A 146 16.81 10.99 11.06
C SER A 146 15.78 10.10 11.76
N PHE A 147 15.02 9.33 10.98
CA PHE A 147 14.08 8.32 11.46
C PHE A 147 13.95 7.22 10.39
N LYS A 148 13.38 6.10 10.81
CA LYS A 148 13.06 4.99 9.93
C LYS A 148 11.63 4.55 10.12
N GLN A 149 11.07 4.01 9.04
CA GLN A 149 9.75 3.40 9.03
C GLN A 149 9.86 1.96 8.57
N GLU A 150 9.15 1.06 9.23
CA GLU A 150 9.11 -0.35 8.90
C GLU A 150 7.67 -0.87 8.91
N GLY A 151 7.42 -1.95 8.19
CA GLY A 151 6.07 -2.51 8.12
C GLY A 151 5.89 -3.51 7.01
N ARG A 152 4.63 -3.77 6.69
CA ARG A 152 4.23 -4.65 5.59
C ARG A 152 3.44 -3.90 4.52
N VAL A 153 3.61 -4.35 3.29
CA VAL A 153 3.08 -3.70 2.10
C VAL A 153 2.46 -4.73 1.18
N SER A 154 1.40 -4.36 0.47
CA SER A 154 0.80 -5.17 -0.59
C SER A 154 0.50 -4.31 -1.81
N ILE A 155 0.70 -4.85 -3.00
CA ILE A 155 0.25 -4.24 -4.25
C ILE A 155 -1.05 -4.91 -4.68
N SER A 156 -2.04 -4.12 -5.08
CA SER A 156 -3.33 -4.65 -5.55
C SER A 156 -3.15 -5.45 -6.84
N SER A 157 -4.02 -6.45 -7.06
CA SER A 157 -3.93 -7.32 -8.24
C SER A 157 -4.13 -6.58 -9.58
N ASP A 158 -4.78 -5.42 -9.57
CA ASP A 158 -4.94 -4.54 -10.73
C ASP A 158 -3.76 -3.57 -10.93
N LEU A 159 -2.75 -3.63 -10.04
CA LEU A 159 -1.53 -2.83 -10.06
C LEU A 159 -1.76 -1.32 -9.95
N LYS A 160 -2.93 -0.90 -9.44
CA LYS A 160 -3.30 0.51 -9.30
C LYS A 160 -3.13 1.05 -7.89
N LYS A 161 -2.97 0.19 -6.89
CA LYS A 161 -2.86 0.59 -5.49
C LYS A 161 -1.74 -0.14 -4.79
N ILE A 162 -1.17 0.54 -3.80
CA ILE A 162 -0.26 -0.03 -2.82
C ILE A 162 -0.80 0.31 -1.43
N SER A 163 -0.90 -0.70 -0.57
CA SER A 163 -1.32 -0.54 0.81
C SER A 163 -0.12 -0.76 1.70
N MET A 164 0.22 0.23 2.52
CA MET A 164 1.37 0.21 3.42
C MET A 164 0.89 0.34 4.86
N GLU A 165 1.14 -0.68 5.67
CA GLU A 165 0.94 -0.62 7.12
C GLU A 165 2.31 -0.44 7.76
N LEU A 166 2.64 0.83 8.02
CA LEU A 166 3.97 1.26 8.47
C LEU A 166 3.91 1.72 9.93
N TYR A 167 5.06 1.63 10.59
CA TYR A 167 5.32 2.09 11.95
C TYR A 167 6.70 2.72 12.01
N PHE A 168 6.96 3.55 13.01
CA PHE A 168 8.34 3.94 13.31
C PHE A 168 9.14 2.70 13.77
N GLU A 169 10.41 2.61 13.35
CA GLU A 169 11.29 1.47 13.65
C GLU A 169 11.28 1.13 15.15
N ALA A 170 11.13 -0.16 15.45
CA ALA A 170 11.09 -0.74 16.79
C ALA A 170 9.97 -0.22 17.71
N LYS A 171 8.89 0.37 17.15
CA LYS A 171 7.71 0.80 17.92
C LYS A 171 6.55 -0.18 17.91
N ALA A 172 6.54 -1.10 16.94
CA ALA A 172 5.50 -2.10 16.78
C ALA A 172 6.09 -3.51 16.59
N THR A 173 5.31 -4.51 16.96
CA THR A 173 5.60 -5.94 16.73
C THR A 173 4.39 -6.61 16.10
N GLY A 174 4.55 -7.78 15.48
CA GLY A 174 3.43 -8.53 14.90
C GLY A 174 2.95 -7.97 13.56
N TRP A 175 3.76 -7.13 12.91
CA TRP A 175 3.47 -6.51 11.61
C TRP A 175 4.07 -7.29 10.43
N HIS A 176 4.78 -8.39 10.67
CA HIS A 176 5.42 -9.14 9.59
C HIS A 176 4.38 -9.79 8.68
N CYS A 177 4.78 -10.07 7.43
CA CYS A 177 3.91 -10.80 6.50
C CYS A 177 3.59 -12.22 6.99
N ALA A 178 4.48 -12.80 7.81
CA ALA A 178 4.27 -14.09 8.46
C ALA A 178 3.18 -14.06 9.55
N ASP A 179 2.95 -12.90 10.17
CA ASP A 179 1.92 -12.72 11.20
C ASP A 179 0.53 -12.48 10.58
N GLY A 180 0.49 -11.96 9.34
CA GLY A 180 -0.75 -11.80 8.59
C GLY A 180 -0.60 -10.86 7.40
N ALA A 181 -1.66 -10.81 6.59
CA ALA A 181 -1.78 -9.83 5.51
C ALA A 181 -1.83 -8.39 6.05
N VAL A 182 -1.57 -7.41 5.17
CA VAL A 182 -1.70 -5.97 5.49
C VAL A 182 -3.06 -5.69 6.14
N GLY A 183 -3.05 -5.02 7.30
CA GLY A 183 -4.23 -4.72 8.10
C GLY A 183 -4.74 -5.84 9.02
N ALA A 184 -4.03 -6.99 9.10
CA ALA A 184 -4.37 -8.03 10.08
C ALA A 184 -4.19 -7.54 11.52
N LYS A 185 -5.11 -7.93 12.41
CA LYS A 185 -5.12 -7.55 13.83
C LYS A 185 -4.11 -8.34 14.68
N THR A 186 -2.85 -8.33 14.24
CA THR A 186 -1.72 -8.99 14.89
C THR A 186 -0.75 -8.01 15.53
N VAL A 187 -0.88 -6.72 15.20
CA VAL A 187 0.07 -5.70 15.63
C VAL A 187 -0.14 -5.33 17.10
N SER A 188 0.98 -5.20 17.80
CA SER A 188 1.03 -4.59 19.12
C SER A 188 1.95 -3.37 19.12
N VAL A 189 1.55 -2.31 19.82
CA VAL A 189 2.31 -1.06 19.98
C VAL A 189 2.52 -0.84 21.46
N SER A 190 3.77 -0.64 21.88
CA SER A 190 4.14 -0.55 23.31
C SER A 190 3.62 -1.72 24.17
N GLY A 191 3.61 -2.93 23.60
CA GLY A 191 3.16 -4.16 24.28
C GLY A 191 1.63 -4.29 24.44
N GLN A 192 0.85 -3.38 23.86
CA GLN A 192 -0.62 -3.46 23.85
C GLN A 192 -1.12 -3.77 22.45
N ALA A 193 -2.22 -4.52 22.34
CA ALA A 193 -2.86 -4.78 21.06
C ALA A 193 -3.27 -3.45 20.40
N PHE A 194 -2.88 -3.26 19.14
CA PHE A 194 -3.22 -2.07 18.38
C PHE A 194 -4.68 -2.13 17.92
N THR A 195 -5.45 -1.09 18.25
CA THR A 195 -6.89 -1.01 17.94
C THR A 195 -7.23 -0.01 16.84
N GLY A 196 -6.25 0.80 16.40
CA GLY A 196 -6.40 1.79 15.34
C GLY A 196 -6.32 1.18 13.94
N ASN A 197 -6.35 2.04 12.93
CA ASN A 197 -6.05 1.69 11.55
C ASN A 197 -4.74 2.37 11.13
N ALA A 198 -3.74 1.60 10.72
CA ALA A 198 -2.46 2.14 10.23
C ALA A 198 -2.25 1.91 8.72
N VAL A 199 -3.24 1.34 8.01
CA VAL A 199 -3.13 0.99 6.59
C VAL A 199 -3.28 2.24 5.74
N GLN A 200 -2.15 2.74 5.26
CA GLN A 200 -2.07 3.85 4.32
C GLN A 200 -2.26 3.30 2.90
N VAL A 201 -3.25 3.81 2.17
CA VAL A 201 -3.50 3.36 0.79
C VAL A 201 -3.01 4.43 -0.16
N TYR A 202 -2.21 4.04 -1.15
CA TYR A 202 -1.74 4.94 -2.18
C TYR A 202 -2.22 4.48 -3.54
N THR A 203 -2.73 5.43 -4.33
CA THR A 203 -2.96 5.23 -5.75
C THR A 203 -1.63 5.34 -6.49
N ILE A 204 -1.37 4.39 -7.38
CA ILE A 204 -0.18 4.36 -8.22
C ILE A 204 -0.49 5.15 -9.50
N SER A 205 0.36 6.13 -9.82
CA SER A 205 0.23 6.98 -11.01
C SER A 205 1.58 7.13 -11.72
N GLY A 206 1.55 7.33 -13.04
CA GLY A 206 2.75 7.39 -13.89
C GLY A 206 2.88 6.19 -14.83
#